data_AF-W9TM84-F1
#
_entry.id   AF-W9TM84-F1
#
_cell.length_a   1.000
_cell.length_b   1.000
_cell.length_c   1.000
_cell.angle_alpha   90.00
_cell.angle_beta   90.00
_cell.angle_gamma   90.00
#
_symmetry.space_group_name_H-M   'P 1'
#
loop_
_entity.id
_entity.type
_entity.pdbx_description
1 polymer ?
#
loop_
_entity_poly.entity_id
_entity_poly.type
_entity_poly.pdbx_seq_one_letter_code
_entity_poly.pdbx_strand_id
1 'polypeptide(L)'
;MRLLVLVVLCVALMVVDARFDALKTVRSQMGLVLTPFYWLADMPVRIWKGATEQIASSSSLMAENEKLKAEALLMQRRLQKLAMLTEQNVRLRELLNSSALVDDRVLVAELIGLDPNPFTHRILIDKGAKDGVFLGQPVLDASG
;
A
#
# COMPACT_ATOMS: atom_id res chain seq x y z
N MET A 1 17.86 -80.06 -41.30
CA MET A 1 17.39 -79.00 -42.22
C MET A 1 17.36 -77.61 -41.58
N ARG A 2 16.67 -77.38 -40.45
CA ARG A 2 16.58 -76.04 -39.81
C ARG A 2 17.95 -75.42 -39.45
N LEU A 3 18.87 -76.20 -38.90
CA LEU A 3 20.23 -75.73 -38.57
C LEU A 3 21.06 -75.35 -39.81
N LEU A 4 20.94 -76.11 -40.91
CA LEU A 4 21.64 -75.79 -42.16
C LEU A 4 21.14 -74.48 -42.77
N VAL A 5 19.83 -74.24 -42.75
CA VAL A 5 19.24 -72.98 -43.22
C VAL A 5 19.73 -71.80 -42.38
N LEU A 6 19.80 -71.96 -41.05
CA LEU A 6 20.32 -70.91 -40.17
C LEU A 6 21.81 -70.64 -40.39
N VAL A 7 22.62 -71.68 -40.59
CA VAL A 7 24.06 -71.52 -40.88
C VAL A 7 24.27 -70.82 -42.22
N VAL A 8 23.54 -71.21 -43.26
CA VAL A 8 23.61 -70.55 -44.57
C VAL A 8 23.14 -69.10 -44.48
N LEU A 9 22.09 -68.81 -43.71
CA LEU A 9 21.62 -67.45 -43.46
C LEU A 9 22.66 -66.60 -42.73
N CYS A 10 23.31 -67.14 -41.69
CA CYS A 10 24.39 -66.45 -40.96
C CYS A 10 25.59 -66.17 -41.86
N VAL A 11 26.02 -67.14 -42.67
CA VAL A 11 27.13 -66.97 -43.60
C VAL A 11 26.77 -65.95 -44.69
N ALA A 12 25.55 -65.99 -45.22
CA ALA A 12 25.08 -65.00 -46.18
C ALA A 12 25.05 -63.59 -45.57
N LEU A 13 24.55 -63.43 -44.34
CA LEU A 13 24.58 -62.16 -43.61
C LEU A 13 26.00 -61.66 -43.38
N MET A 14 26.92 -62.54 -43.00
CA MET A 14 28.32 -62.20 -42.75
C MET A 14 29.07 -61.80 -44.04
N VAL A 15 28.75 -62.43 -45.17
CA VAL A 15 29.31 -62.06 -46.48
C VAL A 15 28.73 -60.74 -46.97
N VAL A 16 27.44 -60.50 -46.79
CA VAL A 16 26.80 -59.21 -47.10
C VAL A 16 27.40 -58.11 -46.25
N ASP A 17 27.61 -58.35 -44.96
CA ASP A 17 28.25 -57.41 -44.04
C ASP A 17 29.71 -57.11 -44.41
N ALA A 18 30.47 -58.14 -44.80
CA ALA A 18 31.88 -57.98 -45.20
C ALA A 18 32.07 -57.32 -46.57
N ARG A 19 31.11 -57.48 -47.51
CA ARG A 19 31.19 -56.95 -48.89
C ARG A 19 30.48 -55.61 -49.07
N PHE A 20 29.42 -55.35 -48.33
CA PHE A 20 28.71 -54.08 -48.37
C PHE A 20 29.02 -53.31 -47.10
N ASP A 21 29.59 -52.10 -47.25
CA ASP A 21 29.57 -51.03 -46.24
C ASP A 21 28.11 -50.60 -45.85
N ALA A 22 27.11 -51.45 -46.10
CA ALA A 22 25.72 -51.30 -45.71
C ALA A 22 25.61 -51.19 -44.18
N LEU A 23 26.42 -51.88 -43.38
CA LEU A 23 26.45 -51.62 -41.93
C LEU A 23 27.00 -50.23 -41.59
N LYS A 24 27.94 -49.67 -42.36
CA LYS A 24 28.35 -48.26 -42.18
C LYS A 24 27.25 -47.30 -42.62
N THR A 25 26.54 -47.58 -43.71
CA THR A 25 25.44 -46.75 -44.21
C THR A 25 24.24 -46.78 -43.26
N VAL A 26 23.85 -47.95 -42.76
CA VAL A 26 22.79 -48.09 -41.75
C VAL A 26 23.22 -47.47 -40.42
N ARG A 27 24.47 -47.61 -39.99
CA ARG A 27 25.00 -46.93 -38.80
C ARG A 27 25.11 -45.41 -38.99
N SER A 28 25.37 -44.92 -40.20
CA SER A 28 25.34 -43.50 -40.57
C SER A 28 23.92 -42.94 -40.59
N GLN A 29 22.95 -43.69 -41.12
CA GLN A 29 21.54 -43.30 -41.17
C GLN A 29 20.87 -43.38 -39.79
N MET A 30 21.19 -44.41 -39.00
CA MET A 30 20.81 -44.47 -37.59
C MET A 30 21.53 -43.38 -36.80
N GLY A 31 22.79 -43.07 -37.12
CA GLY A 31 23.52 -41.93 -36.55
C GLY A 31 22.79 -40.61 -36.75
N LEU A 32 22.27 -40.36 -37.96
CA LEU A 32 21.46 -39.19 -38.32
C LEU A 32 20.10 -39.13 -37.60
N VAL A 33 19.50 -40.26 -37.26
CA VAL A 33 18.21 -40.34 -36.54
C VAL A 33 18.40 -40.31 -35.02
N LEU A 34 19.52 -40.84 -34.49
CA LEU A 34 19.85 -40.78 -33.07
C LEU A 34 20.40 -39.41 -32.65
N THR A 35 21.08 -38.67 -33.53
CA THR A 35 21.57 -37.30 -33.24
C THR A 35 20.49 -36.31 -32.79
N PRO A 36 19.30 -36.20 -33.43
CA PRO A 36 18.26 -35.29 -32.95
C PRO A 36 17.64 -35.74 -31.62
N PHE A 37 17.72 -37.04 -31.27
CA PHE A 37 17.15 -37.55 -30.02
C PHE A 37 17.93 -37.05 -28.78
N TYR A 38 19.25 -36.96 -28.88
CA TYR A 38 20.08 -36.36 -27.82
C TYR A 38 19.77 -34.87 -27.62
N TRP A 39 19.50 -34.13 -28.70
CA TRP A 39 19.16 -32.70 -28.62
C TRP A 39 17.73 -32.47 -28.09
N LEU A 40 16.80 -33.38 -28.43
CA LEU A 40 15.41 -33.34 -27.97
C LEU A 40 15.27 -33.70 -26.47
N ALA A 41 16.20 -34.48 -25.91
CA ALA A 41 16.20 -34.82 -24.48
C ALA A 41 16.56 -33.63 -23.57
N ASP A 42 17.42 -32.72 -24.05
CA ASP A 42 17.90 -31.57 -23.26
C ASP A 42 17.04 -30.30 -23.37
N MET A 43 16.22 -30.20 -24.43
CA MET A 43 15.30 -29.07 -24.65
C MET A 43 14.18 -28.95 -23.60
N PRO A 44 13.42 -30.01 -23.26
CA PRO A 44 12.27 -29.89 -22.35
C PRO A 44 12.69 -29.48 -20.93
N VAL A 45 13.87 -29.91 -20.47
CA VAL A 45 14.39 -29.54 -19.14
C VAL A 45 14.68 -28.03 -19.04
N ARG A 46 15.20 -27.41 -20.11
CA ARG A 46 15.47 -25.97 -20.13
C ARG A 46 14.19 -25.14 -20.22
N ILE A 47 13.24 -25.58 -21.04
CA ILE A 47 11.93 -24.93 -21.17
C ILE A 47 11.16 -25.00 -19.84
N TRP A 48 11.19 -26.15 -19.16
CA TRP A 48 10.52 -26.32 -17.86
C TRP A 48 11.15 -25.44 -16.77
N LYS A 49 12.49 -25.35 -16.71
CA LYS A 49 13.17 -24.45 -15.77
C LYS A 49 12.85 -22.97 -16.01
N GLY A 50 12.96 -22.49 -17.26
CA GLY A 50 12.67 -21.09 -17.59
C GLY A 50 11.20 -20.70 -17.38
N ALA A 51 10.25 -21.60 -17.68
CA ALA A 51 8.84 -21.37 -17.41
C ALA A 51 8.54 -21.24 -15.91
N THR A 52 9.20 -22.05 -15.07
CA THR A 52 9.01 -22.00 -13.61
C THR A 52 9.60 -20.74 -13.00
N GLU A 53 10.79 -20.31 -13.45
CA GLU A 53 11.43 -19.06 -12.99
C GLU A 53 10.63 -17.81 -13.38
N GLN A 54 10.06 -17.76 -14.59
CA GLN A 54 9.24 -16.63 -15.04
C GLN A 54 7.89 -16.53 -14.30
N ILE A 55 7.29 -17.67 -13.92
CA ILE A 55 6.06 -17.70 -13.12
C ILE A 55 6.35 -17.27 -11.68
N ALA A 56 7.47 -17.71 -11.11
CA ALA A 56 7.90 -17.30 -9.77
C ALA A 56 8.28 -15.80 -9.69
N SER A 57 8.86 -15.23 -10.76
CA SER A 57 9.15 -13.79 -10.81
C SER A 57 7.85 -12.97 -10.86
N SER A 58 6.85 -13.42 -11.61
CA SER A 58 5.57 -12.71 -11.73
C SER A 58 4.81 -12.69 -10.41
N SER A 59 4.76 -13.81 -9.68
CA SER A 59 4.10 -13.88 -8.37
C SER A 59 4.83 -13.07 -7.29
N SER A 60 6.16 -13.08 -7.30
CA SER A 60 6.96 -12.25 -6.38
C SER A 60 6.81 -10.76 -6.66
N LEU A 61 6.81 -10.34 -7.94
CA LEU A 61 6.55 -8.94 -8.32
C LEU A 61 5.16 -8.46 -7.93
N MET A 62 4.13 -9.31 -8.08
CA MET A 62 2.76 -8.98 -7.64
C MET A 62 2.69 -8.85 -6.11
N ALA A 63 3.32 -9.77 -5.37
CA ALA A 63 3.38 -9.70 -3.91
C ALA A 63 4.11 -8.45 -3.41
N GLU A 64 5.22 -8.07 -4.07
CA GLU A 64 5.96 -6.85 -3.76
C GLU A 64 5.17 -5.59 -4.07
N ASN A 65 4.41 -5.56 -5.18
CA ASN A 65 3.52 -4.45 -5.52
C ASN A 65 2.42 -4.27 -4.46
N GLU A 66 1.74 -5.35 -4.07
CA GLU A 66 0.71 -5.33 -3.03
C GLU A 66 1.29 -4.86 -1.68
N LYS A 67 2.49 -5.31 -1.33
CA LYS A 67 3.20 -4.85 -0.12
C LYS A 67 3.49 -3.35 -0.17
N LEU A 68 4.07 -2.86 -1.27
CA LEU A 68 4.37 -1.43 -1.46
C LEU A 68 3.11 -0.57 -1.41
N LYS A 69 2.01 -1.05 -2.00
CA LYS A 69 0.72 -0.38 -1.98
C LYS A 69 0.15 -0.30 -0.56
N ALA A 70 0.27 -1.37 0.22
CA ALA A 70 -0.14 -1.37 1.63
C ALA A 70 0.70 -0.38 2.48
N GLU A 71 2.02 -0.33 2.25
CA GLU A 71 2.91 0.64 2.90
C GLU A 71 2.55 2.09 2.54
N ALA A 72 2.25 2.36 1.25
CA ALA A 72 1.81 3.69 0.81
C ALA A 72 0.51 4.12 1.49
N LEU A 73 -0.48 3.22 1.59
CA LEU A 73 -1.75 3.49 2.29
C LEU A 73 -1.55 3.74 3.78
N LEU A 74 -0.62 3.03 4.44
CA LEU A 74 -0.24 3.28 5.83
C LEU A 74 0.41 4.66 5.99
N MET A 75 1.32 5.03 5.09
CA MET A 75 2.01 6.32 5.11
C MET A 75 1.02 7.48 4.90
N GLN A 76 0.08 7.33 3.96
CA GLN A 76 -0.97 8.32 3.71
C GLN A 76 -1.86 8.56 4.92
N ARG A 77 -2.25 7.48 5.64
CA ARG A 77 -2.99 7.61 6.91
C ARG A 77 -2.20 8.36 7.98
N ARG A 78 -0.88 8.13 8.08
CA ARG A 78 -0.02 8.87 9.01
C ARG A 78 0.03 10.36 8.67
N LEU A 79 0.13 10.70 7.39
CA LEU A 79 0.10 12.10 6.93
C LEU A 79 -1.23 12.78 7.28
N GLN A 80 -2.36 12.13 7.04
CA GLN A 80 -3.68 12.66 7.42
C GLN A 80 -3.79 12.87 8.93
N LYS A 81 -3.31 11.92 9.74
CA LYS A 81 -3.30 12.07 11.20
C LYS A 81 -2.42 13.24 11.63
N LEU A 82 -1.26 13.45 11.02
CA LEU A 82 -0.40 14.60 11.31
C LEU A 82 -1.11 15.91 10.97
N ALA A 83 -1.75 16.00 9.80
CA ALA A 83 -2.52 17.19 9.42
C ALA A 83 -3.62 17.51 10.45
N MET A 84 -4.40 16.51 10.86
CA MET A 84 -5.42 16.66 11.90
C MET A 84 -4.83 17.11 13.25
N LEU A 85 -3.70 16.53 13.67
CA LEU A 85 -3.04 16.90 14.92
C LEU A 85 -2.49 18.34 14.87
N THR A 86 -1.96 18.77 13.73
CA THR A 86 -1.49 20.14 13.55
C THR A 86 -2.63 21.14 13.62
N GLU A 87 -3.78 20.84 13.02
CA GLU A 87 -4.98 21.67 13.10
C GLU A 87 -5.48 21.78 14.55
N GLN A 88 -5.56 20.64 15.26
CA GLN A 88 -5.92 20.64 16.68
C GLN A 88 -4.96 21.47 17.52
N ASN A 89 -3.64 21.39 17.25
CA ASN A 89 -2.66 22.19 17.99
C ASN A 89 -2.85 23.69 17.74
N VAL A 90 -3.10 24.10 16.49
CA VAL A 90 -3.42 25.50 16.15
C VAL A 90 -4.69 25.94 16.87
N ARG A 91 -5.76 25.15 16.82
CA ARG A 91 -7.02 25.48 17.48
C ARG A 91 -6.90 25.56 19.00
N LEU A 92 -6.15 24.65 19.63
CA LEU A 92 -5.87 24.72 21.07
C LEU A 92 -5.08 25.98 21.43
N ARG A 93 -4.13 26.39 20.60
CA ARG A 93 -3.41 27.66 20.78
C ARG A 93 -4.34 28.86 20.64
N GLU A 94 -5.25 28.84 19.66
CA GLU A 94 -6.28 29.87 19.52
C GLU A 94 -7.18 29.93 20.74
N LEU A 95 -7.64 28.79 21.26
CA LEU A 95 -8.47 28.71 22.47
C LEU A 95 -7.74 29.23 23.72
N LEU A 96 -6.45 28.91 23.88
CA LEU A 96 -5.63 29.43 24.97
C LEU A 96 -5.41 30.93 24.84
N ASN A 97 -5.15 31.42 23.62
CA ASN A 97 -5.01 32.85 23.34
C ASN A 97 -6.33 33.61 23.52
N SER A 98 -7.47 33.03 23.13
CA SER A 98 -8.78 33.63 23.35
C SER A 98 -9.16 33.62 24.83
N SER A 99 -8.82 32.56 25.58
CA SER A 99 -9.00 32.54 27.03
C SER A 99 -8.11 33.56 27.73
N ALA A 100 -6.94 33.89 27.18
CA ALA A 100 -6.09 34.97 27.66
C ALA A 100 -6.58 36.36 27.23
N LEU A 101 -7.37 36.47 26.16
CA LEU A 101 -7.99 37.72 25.71
C LEU A 101 -9.31 38.05 26.45
N VAL A 102 -9.94 37.06 27.12
CA VAL A 102 -11.04 37.28 28.08
C VAL A 102 -10.46 37.48 29.49
N ASP A 103 -9.48 38.38 29.63
CA ASP A 103 -9.13 38.98 30.92
C ASP A 103 -9.76 40.38 31.05
N ASP A 104 -10.88 40.63 30.35
CA ASP A 104 -11.80 41.68 30.76
C ASP A 104 -12.58 41.15 31.97
N ARG A 105 -12.19 41.59 33.16
CA ARG A 105 -12.82 41.20 34.43
C ARG A 105 -14.29 41.62 34.40
N VAL A 106 -15.19 40.66 34.17
CA VAL A 106 -16.63 40.88 34.23
C VAL A 106 -17.05 41.04 35.70
N LEU A 107 -17.57 42.21 36.05
CA LEU A 107 -18.15 42.47 37.37
C LEU A 107 -19.67 42.24 37.29
N VAL A 108 -20.18 41.26 38.05
CA VAL A 108 -21.61 40.99 38.15
C VAL A 108 -22.25 41.99 39.11
N ALA A 109 -23.32 42.65 38.66
CA ALA A 109 -24.13 43.57 39.45
C ALA A 109 -25.61 43.16 39.38
N GLU A 110 -26.34 43.36 40.47
CA GLU A 110 -27.77 43.07 40.59
C GLU A 110 -28.59 44.37 40.50
N LEU A 111 -29.77 44.29 39.86
CA LEU A 111 -30.71 45.40 39.75
C LEU A 111 -31.45 45.60 41.09
N ILE A 112 -31.19 46.72 41.75
CA ILE A 112 -31.81 47.09 43.03
C ILE A 112 -33.01 48.05 42.88
N GLY A 113 -33.24 48.60 41.68
CA GLY A 113 -34.40 49.48 41.46
C GLY A 113 -34.51 50.05 40.05
N LEU A 114 -35.73 50.46 39.71
CA LEU A 114 -36.09 51.14 38.47
C LEU A 114 -36.57 52.55 38.82
N ASP A 115 -36.08 53.57 38.12
CA ASP A 115 -36.57 54.94 38.29
C ASP A 115 -38.01 55.04 37.74
N PRO A 116 -38.98 55.52 38.53
CA PRO A 116 -40.37 55.64 38.10
C PRO A 116 -40.62 56.71 37.03
N ASN A 117 -39.62 57.50 36.63
CA ASN A 117 -39.79 58.54 35.62
C ASN A 117 -39.76 58.00 34.17
N PRO A 118 -40.87 58.05 33.40
CA PRO A 118 -40.96 57.51 32.04
C PRO A 118 -40.14 58.29 31.00
N PHE A 119 -39.63 59.48 31.34
CA PHE A 119 -38.77 60.26 30.45
C PHE A 119 -37.27 59.97 30.64
N THR A 120 -36.90 59.22 31.69
CA THR A 120 -35.51 58.86 32.00
C THR A 120 -35.43 57.39 32.41
N HIS A 121 -35.05 56.52 31.48
CA HIS A 121 -34.83 55.10 31.77
C HIS A 121 -33.53 54.93 32.56
N ARG A 122 -33.61 54.99 33.88
CA ARG A 122 -32.46 54.77 34.78
C ARG A 122 -32.67 53.50 35.59
N ILE A 123 -31.65 52.67 35.59
CA ILE A 123 -31.56 51.45 36.40
C ILE A 123 -30.59 51.68 37.54
N LEU A 124 -30.90 51.15 38.72
CA LEU A 124 -30.05 51.23 39.89
C LEU A 124 -29.44 49.84 40.14
N ILE A 125 -28.12 49.78 40.25
CA ILE A 125 -27.36 48.54 40.47
C ILE A 125 -26.69 48.53 41.84
N ASP A 126 -26.37 47.34 42.36
CA ASP A 126 -25.75 47.16 43.69
C ASP A 126 -24.23 47.47 43.73
N LYS A 127 -23.60 47.80 42.60
CA LYS A 127 -22.16 48.08 42.49
C LYS A 127 -21.84 49.56 42.24
N GLY A 128 -20.74 50.04 42.80
CA GLY A 128 -20.27 51.40 42.61
C GLY A 128 -18.75 51.52 42.49
N ALA A 129 -18.23 52.74 42.64
CA ALA A 129 -16.79 53.02 42.50
C ALA A 129 -15.89 52.22 43.45
N LYS A 130 -16.42 51.82 44.62
CA LYS A 130 -15.70 50.94 45.57
C LYS A 130 -15.51 49.52 45.05
N ASP A 131 -16.39 49.07 44.16
CA ASP A 131 -16.34 47.76 43.50
C ASP A 131 -15.57 47.81 42.16
N GLY A 132 -14.98 48.97 41.83
CA GLY A 132 -14.21 49.18 40.61
C GLY A 132 -15.04 49.66 39.41
N VAL A 133 -16.31 50.02 39.60
CA VAL A 133 -17.17 50.56 38.54
C VAL A 133 -16.78 51.99 38.19
N PHE A 134 -16.69 52.31 36.89
CA PHE A 134 -16.37 53.65 36.39
C PHE A 134 -17.37 54.14 35.34
N LEU A 135 -17.42 55.46 35.12
CA LEU A 135 -18.32 56.09 34.15
C LEU A 135 -17.93 55.73 32.72
N GLY A 136 -18.91 55.31 31.91
CA GLY A 136 -18.69 54.88 30.52
C GLY A 136 -18.30 53.40 30.37
N GLN A 137 -18.30 52.63 31.45
CA GLN A 137 -18.13 51.18 31.41
C GLN A 137 -19.28 50.53 30.64
N PRO A 138 -19.01 49.63 29.68
CA PRO A 138 -20.05 48.91 28.95
C PRO A 138 -20.80 47.95 29.88
N VAL A 139 -22.11 47.88 29.72
CA VAL A 139 -23.00 46.99 30.49
C VAL A 139 -23.68 46.04 29.51
N LEU A 140 -23.69 44.75 29.83
CA LEU A 140 -24.37 43.71 29.06
C LEU A 140 -25.56 43.17 29.87
N ASP A 141 -26.71 42.99 29.24
CA ASP A 141 -27.86 42.27 29.82
C ASP A 141 -27.90 40.83 29.24
N ALA A 142 -28.70 39.94 29.84
CA ALA A 142 -28.89 38.55 29.39
C ALA A 142 -29.35 38.42 27.92
N SER A 143 -29.85 39.51 27.32
CA SER A 143 -30.30 39.57 25.92
C SER A 143 -29.23 40.07 24.93
N GLY A 144 -28.03 40.47 25.42
CA GLY A 144 -26.93 41.00 24.60
C GLY A 144 -26.90 42.52 24.57
#